data_AF-A0A2S7IGP4-F1
#
_entry.id   AF-A0A2S7IGP4-F1
#
_cell.length_a   1.000
_cell.length_b   1.000
_cell.length_c   1.000
_cell.angle_alpha   90.00
_cell.angle_beta   90.00
_cell.angle_gamma   90.00
#
_symmetry.space_group_name_H-M   'P 1'
#
loop_
_entity.id
_entity.type
_entity.pdbx_description
1 polymer ?
#
loop_
_entity_poly.entity_id
_entity_poly.type
_entity_poly.pdbx_seq_one_letter_code
_entity_poly.pdbx_strand_id
1 'polypeptide(L)'
;MMYNINNRIDTYCIERGIRKSIKRNQVATVLERIHESMDAEQVWLLLKKNHFQISIGAVYQALNWLVEHGFVEKHIQADRKFIYYLTTKESELS
;
A
#
# COMPACT_ATOMS: atom_id res chain seq x y z
N MET A 1 4.21 17.33 12.18
CA MET A 1 3.33 17.22 10.99
C MET A 1 3.35 15.76 10.57
N MET A 2 2.25 15.04 10.71
CA MET A 2 2.22 13.58 10.55
C MET A 2 2.47 13.23 9.07
N TYR A 3 3.61 12.62 8.80
CA TYR A 3 4.01 12.17 7.45
C TYR A 3 3.17 10.95 7.08
N ASN A 4 2.01 11.18 6.46
CA ASN A 4 1.07 10.13 6.09
C ASN A 4 1.34 9.63 4.66
N ILE A 5 1.35 8.32 4.45
CA ILE A 5 1.58 7.67 3.16
C ILE A 5 0.68 8.21 2.04
N ASN A 6 -0.56 8.59 2.35
CA ASN A 6 -1.48 9.16 1.36
C ASN A 6 -0.98 10.48 0.81
N ASN A 7 -0.33 11.32 1.62
CA ASN A 7 0.22 12.59 1.14
C ASN A 7 1.38 12.33 0.17
N ARG A 8 2.24 11.33 0.45
CA ARG A 8 3.31 10.92 -0.46
C ARG A 8 2.75 10.41 -1.79
N ILE A 9 1.74 9.54 -1.75
CA ILE A 9 1.07 9.00 -2.94
C ILE A 9 0.43 10.13 -3.74
N ASP A 10 -0.26 11.06 -3.06
CA ASP A 10 -0.95 12.17 -3.70
C ASP A 10 0.03 13.15 -4.36
N THR A 11 1.13 13.51 -3.69
CA THR A 11 2.21 14.34 -4.26
C THR A 11 2.83 13.65 -5.47
N TYR A 12 3.18 12.37 -5.35
CA TYR A 12 3.73 11.59 -6.47
C TYR A 12 2.77 11.56 -7.67
N CYS A 13 1.46 11.38 -7.42
CA CYS A 13 0.46 11.40 -8.48
C CYS A 13 0.39 12.77 -9.19
N ILE A 14 0.45 13.86 -8.43
CA ILE A 14 0.44 15.23 -8.98
C ILE A 14 1.69 15.48 -9.83
N GLU A 15 2.88 15.19 -9.29
CA GLU A 15 4.16 15.43 -9.96
C GLU A 15 4.32 14.63 -11.26
N ARG A 16 3.72 13.44 -11.33
CA ARG A 16 3.80 12.54 -12.48
C ARG A 16 2.58 12.60 -13.41
N GLY A 17 1.60 13.47 -13.14
CA GLY A 17 0.37 13.55 -13.92
C GLY A 17 -0.51 12.29 -13.88
N ILE A 18 -0.38 11.48 -12.83
CA ILE A 18 -1.13 10.23 -12.64
C ILE A 18 -2.46 10.55 -11.95
N ARG A 19 -3.57 10.01 -12.48
CA ARG A 19 -4.90 10.14 -11.85
C ARG A 19 -4.87 9.54 -10.44
N LYS A 20 -5.35 10.25 -9.43
CA LYS A 20 -5.52 9.74 -8.04
C LYS A 20 -6.52 8.58 -7.96
N SER A 21 -6.36 7.70 -6.97
CA SER A 21 -7.30 6.58 -6.73
C SER A 21 -7.52 6.37 -5.25
N ILE A 22 -8.78 6.48 -4.83
CA ILE A 22 -9.21 6.28 -3.44
C ILE A 22 -8.84 4.87 -2.95
N LYS A 23 -8.96 3.84 -3.81
CA LYS A 23 -8.67 2.45 -3.45
C LYS A 23 -7.18 2.23 -3.13
N ARG A 24 -6.28 2.88 -3.86
CA ARG A 24 -4.83 2.81 -3.58
C ARG A 24 -4.51 3.44 -2.22
N ASN A 25 -5.08 4.61 -1.96
CA ASN A 25 -4.92 5.32 -0.70
C ASN A 25 -5.50 4.50 0.48
N GLN A 26 -6.67 3.87 0.31
CA GLN A 26 -7.26 2.98 1.32
C GLN A 26 -6.34 1.80 1.66
N VAL A 27 -5.82 1.11 0.64
CA VAL A 27 -4.89 -0.02 0.82
C VAL A 27 -3.61 0.43 1.53
N ALA A 28 -3.01 1.54 1.09
CA ALA A 28 -1.80 2.10 1.72
C ALA A 28 -2.04 2.50 3.18
N THR A 29 -3.20 3.09 3.49
CA THR A 29 -3.58 3.47 4.86
C THR A 29 -3.68 2.27 5.79
N VAL A 30 -4.19 1.14 5.30
CA VAL A 30 -4.27 -0.09 6.11
C VAL A 30 -2.87 -0.63 6.40
N LEU A 31 -1.98 -0.65 5.41
CA LEU A 31 -0.59 -1.06 5.61
C LEU A 31 0.17 -0.12 6.55
N GLU A 32 -0.12 1.18 6.50
CA GLU A 32 0.48 2.17 7.40
C GLU A 32 0.14 1.93 8.87
N ARG A 33 -1.12 1.60 9.16
CA ARG A 33 -1.61 1.48 10.54
C ARG A 33 -1.10 0.24 11.28
N ILE A 34 -0.87 -0.85 10.55
CA ILE A 34 -0.54 -2.14 11.15
C ILE A 34 0.96 -2.24 11.45
N HIS A 35 1.81 -1.47 10.77
CA HIS A 35 3.29 -1.47 10.93
C HIS A 35 3.95 -2.86 10.82
N GLU A 36 3.21 -3.89 10.40
CA GLU A 36 3.67 -5.26 10.20
C GLU A 36 3.42 -5.69 8.75
N SER A 37 4.14 -6.72 8.32
CA SER A 37 3.96 -7.30 6.99
C SER A 37 2.63 -8.07 6.90
N MET A 38 1.84 -7.81 5.88
CA MET A 38 0.54 -8.44 5.67
C MET A 38 0.44 -9.09 4.30
N ASP A 39 -0.26 -10.22 4.18
CA ASP A 39 -0.66 -10.73 2.87
C ASP A 39 -1.89 -9.97 2.30
N ALA A 40 -2.18 -10.18 1.02
CA ALA A 40 -3.26 -9.48 0.32
C ALA A 40 -4.66 -9.79 0.88
N GLU A 41 -4.88 -10.99 1.40
CA GLU A 41 -6.17 -11.40 1.98
C GLU A 41 -6.38 -10.72 3.33
N GLN A 42 -5.35 -10.66 4.17
CA GLN A 42 -5.39 -9.95 5.45
C GLN A 42 -5.66 -8.46 5.24
N VAL A 43 -5.03 -7.83 4.25
CA VAL A 43 -5.32 -6.43 3.87
C VAL A 43 -6.78 -6.26 3.47
N TRP A 44 -7.30 -7.16 2.63
CA TRP A 44 -8.69 -7.12 2.20
C TRP A 44 -9.68 -7.31 3.36
N LEU A 45 -9.40 -8.24 4.28
CA LEU A 45 -10.22 -8.48 5.46
C LEU A 45 -10.26 -7.25 6.38
N LEU A 46 -9.13 -6.57 6.59
CA LEU A 46 -9.10 -5.31 7.34
C LEU A 46 -9.87 -4.19 6.64
N LEU A 47 -9.76 -4.08 5.32
CA LEU A 47 -10.53 -3.11 4.54
C LEU A 47 -12.04 -3.36 4.70
N LYS A 48 -12.48 -4.61 4.62
CA LYS A 48 -13.88 -4.99 4.87
C LYS A 48 -14.32 -4.71 6.31
N LYS A 49 -13.47 -5.01 7.30
CA LYS A 49 -13.74 -4.72 8.71
C LYS A 49 -13.93 -3.21 8.95
N ASN A 50 -13.23 -2.38 8.19
CA ASN A 50 -13.38 -0.92 8.19
C ASN A 50 -14.47 -0.40 7.24
N HIS A 51 -15.39 -1.27 6.81
CA HIS A 51 -16.54 -0.95 5.94
C HIS A 51 -16.20 -0.43 4.53
N PHE A 52 -14.99 -0.67 4.02
CA PHE A 52 -14.64 -0.33 2.65
C PHE A 52 -15.21 -1.34 1.64
N GLN A 53 -15.89 -0.83 0.61
CA GLN A 53 -16.40 -1.64 -0.50
C GLN A 53 -15.31 -1.84 -1.56
N ILE A 54 -14.42 -2.81 -1.34
CA ILE A 54 -13.35 -3.16 -2.25
C ILE A 54 -13.28 -4.68 -2.46
N SER A 55 -13.12 -5.10 -3.71
CA SER A 55 -12.91 -6.51 -4.06
C SER A 55 -11.46 -6.91 -3.82
N ILE A 56 -11.21 -8.19 -3.57
CA ILE A 56 -9.84 -8.72 -3.44
C ILE A 56 -9.01 -8.44 -4.70
N GLY A 57 -9.60 -8.51 -5.90
CA GLY A 57 -8.90 -8.17 -7.15
C GLY A 57 -8.46 -6.70 -7.21
N ALA A 58 -9.28 -5.77 -6.69
CA ALA A 58 -8.89 -4.37 -6.60
C ALA A 58 -7.81 -4.13 -5.54
N VAL A 59 -7.75 -4.94 -4.48
CA VAL A 59 -6.63 -4.94 -3.52
C VAL A 59 -5.35 -5.37 -4.21
N TYR A 60 -5.35 -6.46 -4.98
CA TYR A 60 -4.18 -6.88 -5.75
C TYR A 60 -3.70 -5.81 -6.74
N GLN A 61 -4.61 -5.18 -7.48
CA GLN A 61 -4.25 -4.08 -8.39
C GLN A 61 -3.61 -2.90 -7.65
N ALA A 62 -4.16 -2.53 -6.49
CA ALA A 62 -3.61 -1.46 -5.68
C ALA A 62 -2.23 -1.83 -5.10
N LEU A 63 -2.06 -3.04 -4.57
CA LEU A 63 -0.77 -3.53 -4.05
C LEU A 63 0.29 -3.57 -5.14
N ASN A 64 -0.04 -4.11 -6.32
CA ASN A 64 0.89 -4.14 -7.45
C ASN A 64 1.35 -2.73 -7.83
N TRP A 65 0.42 -1.77 -7.93
CA TRP A 65 0.76 -0.38 -8.23
C TRP A 65 1.67 0.24 -7.16
N LEU A 66 1.35 0.02 -5.88
CA LEU A 66 2.15 0.53 -4.76
C LEU A 66 3.56 -0.06 -4.76
N VAL A 67 3.71 -1.33 -5.11
CA VAL A 67 5.00 -2.01 -5.23
C VAL A 67 5.79 -1.49 -6.42
N GLU A 68 5.15 -1.43 -7.58
CA GLU A 68 5.77 -0.93 -8.82
C GLU A 68 6.34 0.48 -8.66
N HIS A 69 5.71 1.31 -7.82
CA HIS A 69 6.09 2.70 -7.61
C HIS A 69 6.90 2.91 -6.31
N GLY A 70 7.29 1.84 -5.63
CA GLY A 70 8.21 1.90 -4.48
C GLY A 70 7.61 2.42 -3.17
N PHE A 71 6.27 2.41 -3.04
CA PHE A 71 5.59 2.74 -1.78
C PHE A 71 5.49 1.54 -0.84
N VAL A 72 5.46 0.34 -1.40
CA VAL A 72 5.31 -0.92 -0.70
C VAL A 72 6.38 -1.88 -1.19
N GLU A 73 6.96 -2.66 -0.28
CA GLU A 73 7.80 -3.79 -0.65
C GLU A 73 7.00 -5.08 -0.65
N LYS A 74 7.37 -6.00 -1.54
CA LYS A 74 6.75 -7.32 -1.69
C LYS A 74 7.80 -8.39 -1.46
N HIS A 75 7.58 -9.26 -0.49
CA HIS A 75 8.48 -10.36 -0.14
C HIS A 75 7.75 -11.69 -0.21
N ILE A 76 8.46 -12.76 -0.54
CA ILE A 76 7.92 -14.11 -0.53
C ILE A 76 8.27 -14.80 0.78
N GLN A 77 7.26 -15.34 1.48
CA GLN A 77 7.45 -16.17 2.66
C GLN A 77 7.67 -17.64 2.27
N ALA A 78 8.11 -18.44 3.24
CA ALA A 78 8.44 -19.86 3.08
C ALA A 78 7.28 -20.71 2.51
N ASP A 79 6.03 -20.28 2.72
CA ASP A 79 4.82 -20.93 2.22
C ASP A 79 4.39 -20.46 0.82
N ARG A 80 5.26 -19.72 0.11
CA ARG A 80 5.00 -19.07 -1.19
C ARG A 80 3.93 -17.98 -1.15
N LYS A 81 3.52 -17.52 0.03
CA LYS A 81 2.67 -16.32 0.13
C LYS A 81 3.49 -15.06 -0.03
N PHE A 82 2.86 -14.07 -0.64
CA PHE A 82 3.41 -12.73 -0.72
C PHE A 82 2.94 -11.90 0.44
N ILE A 83 3.89 -11.32 1.15
CA ILE A 83 3.66 -10.32 2.19
C ILE A 83 4.09 -8.95 1.71
N TYR A 84 3.40 -7.94 2.20
CA TYR A 84 3.53 -6.54 1.81
C TYR A 84 3.75 -5.69 3.05
N TYR A 85 4.67 -4.74 2.98
CA TYR A 85 4.88 -3.74 4.04
C TYR A 85 5.29 -2.40 3.43
N LEU A 86 5.06 -1.30 4.15
CA LEU A 86 5.40 0.02 3.66
C LEU A 86 6.92 0.21 3.55
N THR A 87 7.34 0.81 2.44
CA THR A 87 8.74 1.21 2.26
C THR A 87 9.04 2.42 3.14
N THR A 88 9.90 2.21 4.14
CA THR A 88 10.40 3.26 5.06
C THR A 88 11.64 3.98 4.54
N LYS A 89 12.01 3.80 3.26
CA LYS A 89 13.18 4.48 2.66
C LYS A 89 13.05 6.01 2.76
N GLU A 90 13.46 6.57 3.90
CA GLU A 90 14.34 7.73 3.95
C GLU A 90 15.54 7.32 3.10
N SER A 91 15.67 7.97 1.95
CA SER A 91 16.82 7.70 1.10
C SER A 91 18.07 8.00 1.92
N GLU A 92 18.86 6.96 2.18
CA GLU A 92 20.30 7.06 2.35
C GLU A 92 20.83 7.77 1.09
N LEU A 93 20.81 9.10 1.11
CA LEU A 93 21.71 9.93 0.35
C LEU A 93 22.96 10.07 1.22
N SER A 94 23.82 9.05 1.14
CA SER A 94 25.25 9.15 1.48
C SER A 94 26.03 9.46 0.22
#